data_AF-A0A9E8N3N0-F1
#
_entry.id   AF-A0A9E8N3N0-F1
#
_cell.length_a   1.000
_cell.length_b   1.000
_cell.length_c   1.000
_cell.angle_alpha   90.00
_cell.angle_beta   90.00
_cell.angle_gamma   90.00
#
_symmetry.space_group_name_H-M   'P 1'
#
loop_
_entity.id
_entity.type
_entity.pdbx_description
1 polymer ?
#
loop_
_entity_poly.entity_id
_entity_poly.type
_entity_poly.pdbx_seq_one_letter_code
_entity_poly.pdbx_strand_id
1 'polypeptide(L)'
;MKKTYNSRLAQELGLWAESKNKWDEFHAAVFKAYFVEGKNILKIPVLVDLATSVGLSREEAAAVLASRTFKAAVVADWNLSREKGSTAVPTFVINEDKLVGAQPYEALAKLVEGNGAEK
;
A
#
# COMPACT_ATOMS: atom_id res chain seq x y z
N MET A 1 9.33 21.68 -2.53
CA MET A 1 9.04 20.23 -2.61
C MET A 1 9.62 19.55 -1.38
N LYS A 2 8.87 19.38 -0.29
CA LYS A 2 9.47 19.04 1.01
C LYS A 2 9.23 17.57 1.39
N LYS A 3 10.24 16.75 1.07
CA LYS A 3 10.55 15.38 1.54
C LYS A 3 9.56 14.27 1.15
N THR A 4 9.87 13.56 0.07
CA THR A 4 9.35 12.22 -0.22
C THR A 4 10.15 11.17 0.57
N TYR A 5 9.50 10.45 1.49
CA TYR A 5 10.13 9.33 2.20
C TYR A 5 9.90 8.01 1.47
N ASN A 6 10.86 7.09 1.57
CA ASN A 6 10.74 5.74 1.02
C ASN A 6 9.67 4.96 1.81
N SER A 7 8.73 4.35 1.09
CA SER A 7 7.57 3.63 1.65
C SER A 7 7.76 2.12 1.77
N ARG A 8 8.94 1.57 1.45
CA ARG A 8 9.17 0.11 1.42
C ARG A 8 8.85 -0.59 2.74
N LEU A 9 9.27 0.00 3.86
CA LEU A 9 8.95 -0.55 5.19
C LEU A 9 7.46 -0.46 5.51
N ALA A 10 6.79 0.61 5.06
CA ALA A 10 5.34 0.74 5.21
C ALA A 10 4.59 -0.29 4.37
N GLN A 11 5.07 -0.61 3.16
CA GLN A 11 4.52 -1.67 2.31
C GLN A 11 4.69 -3.04 2.97
N GLU A 12 5.88 -3.33 3.53
CA GLU A 12 6.13 -4.59 4.24
C GLU A 12 5.23 -4.76 5.46
N LEU A 13 5.09 -3.70 6.27
CA LEU A 13 4.20 -3.73 7.43
C LEU A 13 2.73 -3.77 7.02
N GLY A 14 2.38 -3.21 5.86
CA GLY A 14 1.06 -3.28 5.27
C GLY A 14 0.65 -4.71 4.93
N LEU A 15 1.51 -5.48 4.26
CA LEU A 15 1.25 -6.91 3.99
C LEU A 15 1.11 -7.73 5.28
N TRP A 16 1.87 -7.39 6.31
CA TRP A 16 1.67 -8.00 7.63
C TRP A 16 0.31 -7.63 8.25
N ALA A 17 -0.07 -6.35 8.20
CA ALA A 17 -1.37 -5.90 8.71
C ALA A 17 -2.52 -6.58 7.95
N GLU A 18 -2.38 -6.80 6.65
CA GLU A 18 -3.31 -7.58 5.84
C GLU A 18 -3.45 -9.02 6.35
N SER A 19 -2.33 -9.70 6.65
CA SER A 19 -2.37 -11.05 7.26
C SER A 19 -3.06 -11.11 8.63
N LYS A 20 -3.31 -9.95 9.25
CA LYS A 20 -4.02 -9.78 10.52
C LYS A 20 -5.44 -9.20 10.34
N ASN A 21 -5.95 -9.11 9.11
CA ASN A 21 -7.23 -8.48 8.76
C ASN A 21 -7.32 -6.99 9.17
N LYS A 22 -6.20 -6.26 9.07
CA LYS A 22 -6.07 -4.85 9.43
C LYS A 22 -5.49 -3.98 8.32
N TRP A 23 -5.62 -4.44 7.07
CA TRP A 23 -5.12 -3.71 5.90
C TRP A 23 -5.72 -2.31 5.81
N ASP A 24 -7.06 -2.21 5.80
CA ASP A 24 -7.74 -0.94 5.55
C ASP A 24 -7.42 0.11 6.62
N GLU A 25 -7.47 -0.26 7.90
CA GLU A 25 -7.19 0.67 8.98
C GLU A 25 -5.71 1.10 8.98
N PHE A 26 -4.78 0.15 8.80
CA PHE A 26 -3.36 0.47 8.76
C PHE A 26 -3.00 1.31 7.53
N HIS A 27 -3.53 0.97 6.36
CA HIS A 27 -3.34 1.70 5.11
C HIS A 27 -3.84 3.15 5.25
N ALA A 28 -5.05 3.35 5.79
CA ALA A 28 -5.59 4.67 6.05
C ALA A 28 -4.73 5.47 7.05
N ALA A 29 -4.23 4.84 8.12
CA ALA A 29 -3.36 5.47 9.10
C ALA A 29 -2.03 5.92 8.48
N VAL A 30 -1.40 5.09 7.65
CA VAL A 30 -0.16 5.43 6.93
C VAL A 30 -0.39 6.56 5.93
N PHE A 31 -1.48 6.52 5.16
CA PHE A 31 -1.80 7.58 4.19
C PHE A 31 -2.01 8.92 4.88
N LYS A 32 -2.79 8.95 5.97
CA LYS A 32 -2.98 10.16 6.77
C LYS A 32 -1.65 10.67 7.33
N ALA A 33 -0.86 9.79 7.94
CA ALA A 33 0.44 10.14 8.51
C ALA A 33 1.38 10.77 7.47
N TYR A 34 1.42 10.22 6.25
CA TYR A 34 2.31 10.68 5.19
C TYR A 34 1.81 11.95 4.49
N PHE A 35 0.58 11.93 3.97
CA PHE A 35 0.07 12.98 3.09
C PHE A 35 -0.56 14.16 3.83
N VAL A 36 -1.10 13.94 5.03
CA VAL A 36 -1.76 15.00 5.82
C VAL A 36 -0.85 15.51 6.94
N GLU A 37 -0.20 14.60 7.67
CA GLU A 37 0.57 14.95 8.87
C GLU A 37 2.07 15.16 8.59
N GLY A 38 2.56 14.81 7.40
CA GLY A 38 3.98 14.97 7.02
C GLY A 38 4.95 14.12 7.84
N LYS A 39 4.49 13.03 8.47
CA LYS A 39 5.31 12.12 9.26
C LYS A 39 6.26 11.32 8.38
N ASN A 40 7.45 11.06 8.92
CA ASN A 40 8.47 10.26 8.24
C ASN A 40 8.22 8.76 8.42
N ILE A 41 7.54 8.15 7.43
CA ILE A 41 7.24 6.71 7.40
C ILE A 41 8.44 5.81 7.09
N LEU A 42 9.64 6.36 6.88
CA LEU A 42 10.88 5.56 6.84
C LEU A 42 11.32 5.10 8.24
N LYS A 43 10.82 5.76 9.30
CA LYS A 43 11.22 5.46 10.67
C LYS A 43 10.41 4.32 11.25
N ILE A 44 11.08 3.25 11.69
CA ILE A 44 10.47 2.10 12.36
C ILE A 44 9.56 2.54 13.52
N PRO A 45 9.96 3.43 14.45
CA PRO A 45 9.08 3.85 15.55
C PRO A 45 7.75 4.44 15.07
N VAL A 46 7.77 5.24 14.00
CA VAL A 46 6.55 5.83 13.43
C VAL A 46 5.62 4.74 12.90
N LEU A 47 6.15 3.75 12.17
CA LEU A 47 5.34 2.66 11.63
C LEU A 47 4.76 1.75 12.72
N VAL A 48 5.55 1.49 13.77
CA VAL A 48 5.10 0.73 14.94
C VAL A 48 3.97 1.46 15.67
N ASP A 49 4.11 2.77 15.90
CA ASP A 49 3.06 3.59 16.52
C ASP A 49 1.77 3.57 15.69
N LEU A 50 1.88 3.63 14.35
CA LEU A 50 0.73 3.54 13.45
C LEU A 50 0.05 2.17 13.51
N ALA A 51 0.81 1.07 13.52
CA ALA A 51 0.27 -0.27 13.70
C ALA A 51 -0.46 -0.41 15.06
N THR A 52 0.13 0.08 16.14
CA THR A 52 -0.51 0.08 17.46
C THR A 52 -1.80 0.89 17.48
N SER A 53 -1.85 2.03 16.77
CA SER A 53 -3.05 2.88 16.72
C SER A 53 -4.28 2.19 16.08
N VAL A 54 -4.07 1.13 15.31
CA VAL A 54 -5.12 0.34 14.66
C VAL A 54 -5.37 -1.02 15.33
N GLY A 55 -4.79 -1.22 16.53
CA GLY A 55 -5.00 -2.41 17.36
C GLY A 55 -4.04 -3.57 17.08
N LEU A 56 -2.95 -3.35 16.35
CA LEU A 56 -1.92 -4.38 16.11
C LEU A 56 -0.83 -4.35 17.21
N SER A 57 -0.20 -5.50 17.48
CA SER A 57 0.87 -5.59 18.50
C SER A 57 2.09 -4.76 18.10
N ARG A 58 2.56 -3.96 19.05
CA ARG A 58 3.81 -3.17 18.93
C ARG A 58 5.01 -4.09 18.75
N GLU A 59 5.07 -5.16 19.53
CA GLU A 59 6.17 -6.12 19.57
C GLU A 59 6.25 -6.90 18.25
N GLU A 60 5.13 -7.41 17.76
CA GLU A 60 5.07 -8.10 16.47
C GLU A 60 5.42 -7.15 15.32
N ALA A 61 4.89 -5.93 15.30
CA ALA A 61 5.19 -4.94 14.26
C ALA A 61 6.70 -4.60 14.22
N ALA A 62 7.31 -4.39 15.39
CA ALA A 62 8.74 -4.14 15.50
C ALA A 62 9.57 -5.33 15.01
N ALA A 63 9.17 -6.55 15.39
CA ALA A 63 9.84 -7.77 14.97
C ALA A 63 9.78 -7.94 13.44
N VAL A 64 8.59 -7.78 12.83
CA VAL A 64 8.39 -7.87 11.37
C VAL A 64 9.25 -6.88 10.61
N LEU A 65 9.33 -5.63 11.09
CA LEU A 65 10.16 -4.59 10.48
C LEU A 65 11.66 -4.87 10.63
N ALA A 66 12.08 -5.42 11.77
CA ALA A 66 13.47 -5.76 12.03
C ALA A 66 13.93 -6.97 11.22
N SER A 67 13.13 -8.03 11.15
CA SER A 67 13.41 -9.25 10.38
C SER A 67 13.15 -9.08 8.87
N ARG A 68 12.43 -8.01 8.48
CA ARG A 68 12.04 -7.76 7.08
C ARG A 68 11.24 -8.93 6.49
N THR A 69 10.36 -9.53 7.30
CA THR A 69 9.62 -10.77 6.97
C THR A 69 8.90 -10.69 5.61
N PHE A 70 8.33 -9.53 5.27
CA PHE A 70 7.55 -9.34 4.04
C PHE A 70 8.36 -8.76 2.87
N LYS A 71 9.66 -8.54 3.02
CA LYS A 71 10.52 -7.95 1.97
C LYS A 71 10.43 -8.71 0.65
N ALA A 72 10.47 -10.04 0.69
CA ALA A 72 10.42 -10.87 -0.51
C ALA A 72 9.09 -10.70 -1.27
N ALA A 73 7.97 -10.67 -0.56
CA ALA A 73 6.65 -10.43 -1.13
C ALA A 73 6.55 -9.05 -1.79
N VAL A 74 6.95 -7.98 -1.07
CA VAL A 74 6.93 -6.63 -1.66
C VAL A 74 7.89 -6.51 -2.85
N VAL A 75 9.02 -7.23 -2.87
CA VAL A 75 9.89 -7.26 -4.06
C VAL A 75 9.20 -7.96 -5.23
N ALA A 76 8.51 -9.07 -4.99
CA ALA A 76 7.74 -9.78 -6.01
C ALA A 76 6.64 -8.89 -6.61
N ASP A 77 5.88 -8.15 -5.80
CA ASP A 77 4.84 -7.24 -6.28
C ASP A 77 5.41 -6.11 -7.15
N TRP A 78 6.57 -5.57 -6.77
CA TRP A 78 7.25 -4.55 -7.58
C TRP A 78 7.75 -5.10 -8.91
N ASN A 79 8.21 -6.35 -8.96
CA ASN A 79 8.63 -7.00 -10.19
C ASN A 79 7.42 -7.27 -11.09
N LEU A 80 6.35 -7.83 -10.54
CA LEU A 80 5.10 -8.05 -11.27
C LEU A 80 4.54 -6.74 -11.84
N SER A 81 4.55 -5.66 -11.05
CA SER A 81 4.14 -4.32 -11.50
C SER A 81 4.93 -3.85 -12.71
N ARG A 82 6.26 -4.08 -12.73
CA ARG A 82 7.15 -3.76 -13.87
C ARG A 82 6.88 -4.65 -15.07
N GLU A 83 6.72 -5.95 -14.88
CA GLU A 83 6.40 -6.91 -15.95
C GLU A 83 5.07 -6.58 -16.63
N LYS A 84 4.09 -6.13 -15.85
CA LYS A 84 2.80 -5.64 -16.36
C LYS A 84 2.87 -4.22 -16.97
N GLY A 85 4.05 -3.62 -17.04
CA GLY A 85 4.28 -2.29 -17.61
C GLY A 85 3.57 -1.18 -16.85
N SER A 86 3.49 -1.28 -15.51
CA SER A 86 2.95 -0.21 -14.66
C SER A 86 4.04 0.83 -14.41
N THR A 87 3.78 2.08 -14.78
CA THR A 87 4.76 3.18 -14.69
C THR A 87 4.35 4.29 -13.72
N ALA A 88 3.11 4.26 -13.22
CA ALA A 88 2.58 5.22 -12.27
C ALA A 88 1.57 4.55 -11.32
N VAL A 89 1.29 5.23 -10.20
CA VAL A 89 0.26 4.82 -9.24
C VAL A 89 -0.77 5.95 -9.04
N PRO A 90 -2.06 5.62 -8.79
CA PRO A 90 -2.64 4.29 -8.92
C PRO A 90 -2.71 3.83 -10.39
N THR A 91 -2.65 2.52 -10.61
CA THR A 91 -2.92 1.89 -11.91
C THR A 91 -3.84 0.71 -11.66
N PHE A 92 -4.94 0.63 -12.40
CA PHE A 92 -5.88 -0.48 -12.38
C PHE A 92 -5.72 -1.30 -13.65
N VAL A 93 -5.75 -2.63 -13.53
CA VAL A 93 -5.64 -3.57 -14.66
C VAL A 93 -6.74 -4.61 -14.53
N ILE A 94 -7.54 -4.79 -15.57
CA ILE A 94 -8.54 -5.86 -15.68
C ILE A 94 -8.35 -6.51 -17.05
N ASN A 95 -8.09 -7.83 -17.07
CA ASN A 95 -7.67 -8.55 -18.28
C ASN A 95 -6.47 -7.84 -18.96
N GLU A 96 -6.67 -7.35 -20.19
CA GLU A 96 -5.68 -6.59 -20.95
C GLU A 96 -5.86 -5.07 -20.83
N ASP A 97 -6.99 -4.62 -20.28
CA ASP A 97 -7.31 -3.21 -20.14
C ASP A 97 -6.61 -2.58 -18.92
N LYS A 98 -6.22 -1.31 -19.07
CA LYS A 98 -5.48 -0.56 -18.05
C LYS A 98 -6.01 0.86 -17.91
N LEU A 99 -6.17 1.30 -16.66
CA LEU A 99 -6.48 2.68 -16.31
C LEU A 99 -5.38 3.25 -15.42
N VAL A 100 -4.64 4.24 -15.92
CA VAL A 100 -3.48 4.84 -15.25
C VAL A 100 -3.84 6.20 -14.64
N GLY A 101 -3.44 6.41 -13.40
CA GLY A 101 -3.61 7.65 -12.65
C GLY A 101 -4.89 7.67 -11.80
N ALA A 102 -5.01 8.71 -10.98
CA ALA A 102 -6.21 8.98 -10.18
C ALA A 102 -7.33 9.51 -11.09
N GLN A 103 -8.00 8.59 -11.78
CA GLN A 103 -9.07 8.88 -12.73
C GLN A 103 -10.42 9.04 -12.02
N PRO A 104 -11.39 9.74 -12.63
CA PRO A 104 -12.75 9.85 -12.10
C PRO A 104 -13.43 8.49 -11.94
N TYR A 105 -14.41 8.42 -11.03
CA TYR A 105 -15.18 7.22 -10.76
C TYR A 105 -15.79 6.62 -12.04
N GLU A 106 -16.28 7.46 -12.94
CA GLU A 106 -16.92 7.04 -14.19
C GLU A 106 -15.96 6.30 -15.12
N ALA A 107 -14.68 6.66 -15.11
CA ALA A 107 -13.66 5.97 -15.91
C ALA A 107 -13.36 4.58 -15.32
N LEU A 108 -13.32 4.47 -13.99
CA LEU A 108 -13.14 3.19 -13.32
C LEU A 108 -14.36 2.28 -13.48
N ALA A 109 -15.58 2.83 -13.36
CA ALA A 109 -16.81 2.08 -13.60
C ALA A 109 -16.85 1.51 -15.03
N LYS A 110 -16.49 2.32 -16.04
CA LYS A 110 -16.39 1.85 -17.43
C LYS A 110 -15.37 0.73 -17.61
N LEU A 111 -14.21 0.80 -16.95
CA LEU A 111 -13.21 -0.26 -16.99
C LEU A 111 -13.78 -1.59 -16.46
N VAL A 112 -14.49 -1.52 -15.33
CA VAL A 112 -15.07 -2.68 -14.65
C VAL A 112 -16.24 -3.28 -15.45
N GLU A 113 -17.21 -2.45 -15.84
CA GLU A 113 -18.39 -2.87 -16.63
C GLU A 113 -17.98 -3.42 -18.02
N GLY A 114 -17.00 -2.78 -18.68
CA GLY A 114 -16.47 -3.23 -19.97
C GLY A 114 -15.76 -4.57 -19.92
N ASN A 115 -15.39 -5.05 -18.72
CA ASN A 115 -14.73 -6.33 -18.49
C ASN A 115 -15.64 -7.40 -17.86
N GLY A 116 -16.96 -7.23 -17.96
CA GLY A 116 -17.93 -8.27 -17.64
C GLY A 116 -18.31 -8.38 -16.16
N ALA A 117 -17.98 -7.36 -15.35
CA ALA A 117 -18.53 -7.24 -14.01
C ALA A 117 -19.92 -6.59 -14.08
N GLU A 118 -20.92 -7.23 -13.47
CA GLU A 118 -22.26 -6.67 -13.26
C GLU A 118 -22.31 -5.90 -11.92
N LYS A 119 -23.24 -4.94 -11.82
CA LYS A 119 -23.43 -4.10 -10.62
C LYS A 119 -23.91 -4.86 -9.39
#